data_AF-A0A9E4G5T5-F1
#
_entry.id   AF-A0A9E4G5T5-F1
#
_cell.length_a   1.000
_cell.length_b   1.000
_cell.length_c   1.000
_cell.angle_alpha   90.00
_cell.angle_beta   90.00
_cell.angle_gamma   90.00
#
_symmetry.space_group_name_H-M   'P 1'
#
loop_
_entity.id
_entity.type
_entity.pdbx_description
1 polymer ?
#
loop_
_entity_poly.entity_id
_entity_poly.type
_entity_poly.pdbx_seq_one_letter_code
_entity_poly.pdbx_strand_id
1 'polypeptide(L)' 'MPYIKQIKRELEKAVARAGRVWNIVQIMSLNPRTMKASMEMYGAAMFAESPLSRQQREMLAVIVSNVNHCEY' A
#
# COMPACT_ATOMS: atom_id res chain seq x y z
N MET A 1 -17.63 -0.55 17.66
CA MET A 1 -16.23 -0.98 17.37
C MET A 1 -15.40 0.23 16.97
N PRO A 2 -14.35 0.60 17.73
CA PRO A 2 -13.65 1.89 17.59
C PRO A 2 -12.89 2.08 16.25
N TYR A 3 -12.69 1.02 15.46
CA TYR A 3 -11.85 1.08 14.27
C TYR A 3 -12.58 1.28 12.94
N ILE A 4 -13.91 1.19 12.90
CA ILE A 4 -14.68 1.28 11.64
C ILE A 4 -14.40 2.61 10.91
N LYS A 5 -14.33 3.72 11.65
CA LYS A 5 -14.04 5.05 11.09
C LYS A 5 -12.64 5.12 10.47
N GLN A 6 -11.66 4.47 11.10
CA GLN A 6 -10.29 4.41 10.60
C GLN A 6 -10.21 3.58 9.32
N ILE A 7 -10.85 2.40 9.31
CA ILE A 7 -10.86 1.54 8.12
C ILE A 7 -11.45 2.28 6.93
N LYS A 8 -12.64 2.88 7.12
CA LYS A 8 -13.32 3.65 6.07
C LYS A 8 -12.40 4.71 5.45
N ARG A 9 -11.68 5.45 6.29
CA ARG A 9 -10.75 6.50 5.84
C ARG A 9 -9.61 5.96 4.98
N GLU A 10 -9.02 4.82 5.35
CA GLU A 10 -7.94 4.21 4.55
C GLU A 10 -8.46 3.64 3.22
N LEU A 11 -9.68 3.09 3.19
CA LEU A 11 -10.32 2.64 1.96
C LEU A 11 -10.62 3.81 1.01
N GLU A 12 -11.11 4.93 1.53
CA GLU A 12 -11.32 6.16 0.74
C GLU A 12 -10.01 6.68 0.14
N LYS A 13 -8.91 6.68 0.91
CA LYS A 13 -7.58 7.02 0.39
C LYS A 13 -7.12 6.06 -0.70
N ALA A 14 -7.39 4.76 -0.57
CA ALA A 14 -7.04 3.77 -1.58
C ALA A 14 -7.77 4.03 -2.90
N VAL A 15 -9.08 4.33 -2.84
CA VAL A 15 -9.88 4.72 -4.01
C VAL A 15 -9.35 6.02 -4.62
N ALA A 16 -9.07 7.05 -3.82
CA ALA A 16 -8.52 8.31 -4.31
C ALA A 16 -7.17 8.14 -5.01
N ARG A 17 -6.31 7.23 -4.52
CA ARG A 17 -4.97 6.97 -5.08
C ARG A 17 -5.01 6.12 -6.35
N ALA A 18 -5.88 5.13 -6.42
CA ALA A 18 -5.79 4.06 -7.43
C ALA A 18 -7.11 3.75 -8.17
N GLY A 19 -8.17 4.54 -7.94
CA GLY A 19 -9.50 4.35 -8.53
C GLY A 19 -10.29 3.17 -7.98
N ARG A 20 -9.67 2.30 -7.17
CA ARG A 20 -10.30 1.13 -6.55
C ARG A 20 -9.56 0.69 -5.29
N VAL A 21 -10.18 -0.20 -4.52
CA VAL A 21 -9.52 -0.91 -3.41
C VAL A 21 -8.89 -2.19 -3.96
N TRP A 22 -7.56 -2.32 -3.84
CA TRP A 22 -6.84 -3.55 -4.20
C TRP A 22 -6.91 -4.58 -3.05
N ASN A 23 -6.82 -5.87 -3.39
CA ASN A 23 -7.02 -6.96 -2.43
C ASN A 23 -6.10 -6.87 -1.21
N ILE A 24 -4.85 -6.43 -1.37
CA ILE A 24 -3.92 -6.24 -0.25
C ILE A 24 -4.48 -5.27 0.81
N VAL A 25 -5.10 -4.16 0.39
CA VAL A 25 -5.72 -3.18 1.30
C VAL A 25 -6.96 -3.79 1.95
N GLN A 26 -7.75 -4.55 1.18
CA GLN A 26 -8.94 -5.24 1.70
C GLN A 26 -8.59 -6.26 2.77
N ILE A 27 -7.58 -7.12 2.55
CA ILE A 27 -7.15 -8.13 3.52
C ILE A 27 -6.62 -7.46 4.79
N MET A 28 -5.83 -6.39 4.66
CA MET A 28 -5.33 -5.66 5.83
C MET A 28 -6.42 -4.95 6.64
N SER A 29 -7.60 -4.68 6.07
CA SER A 29 -8.71 -4.06 6.81
C SER A 29 -9.19 -4.86 8.02
N LEU A 30 -8.91 -6.17 8.05
CA LEU A 30 -9.14 -7.06 9.20
C LEU A 30 -8.32 -6.63 10.44
N ASN A 31 -7.18 -5.97 10.22
CA ASN A 31 -6.36 -5.37 11.27
C ASN A 31 -6.04 -3.90 10.94
N PRO A 32 -6.85 -2.96 11.47
CA PRO A 32 -6.73 -1.52 11.21
C PRO A 32 -5.35 -0.93 11.52
N ARG A 33 -4.66 -1.48 12.53
CA ARG A 33 -3.31 -1.04 12.90
C ARG A 33 -2.31 -1.47 11.82
N THR A 34 -2.36 -2.71 11.36
CA THR A 34 -1.53 -3.23 10.26
C THR A 34 -1.76 -2.45 8.98
N MET A 35 -3.03 -2.22 8.60
CA MET A 35 -3.36 -1.47 7.39
C MET A 35 -2.76 -0.08 7.39
N LYS A 36 -2.92 0.67 8.49
CA LYS A 36 -2.36 2.02 8.62
C LYS A 36 -0.84 2.00 8.48
N ALA A 37 -0.15 1.15 9.24
CA ALA A 37 1.30 1.06 9.23
C ALA A 37 1.84 0.68 7.84
N SER A 38 1.21 -0.30 7.18
CA SER A 38 1.60 -0.72 5.83
C SER A 38 1.39 0.39 4.79
N MET A 39 0.28 1.13 4.85
CA MET A 39 0.03 2.24 3.92
C MET A 39 0.94 3.45 4.15
N GLU A 40 1.33 3.72 5.40
CA GLU A 40 2.34 4.73 5.72
C GLU A 40 3.71 4.34 5.15
N MET A 41 4.12 3.07 5.34
CA MET A 41 5.36 2.55 4.76
C MET A 41 5.35 2.60 3.23
N TYR A 42 4.27 2.14 2.60
CA TYR A 42 4.10 2.18 1.14
C TYR A 42 4.18 3.61 0.59
N GLY A 43 3.50 4.56 1.25
CA GLY A 43 3.54 5.97 0.90
C GLY A 43 4.96 6.54 0.96
N ALA A 44 5.66 6.28 2.06
CA ALA A 44 7.05 6.72 2.25
C ALA A 44 7.98 6.10 1.18
N ALA A 45 7.87 4.79 0.94
CA ALA A 45 8.71 4.10 -0.03
C ALA A 45 8.45 4.59 -1.46
N MET A 46 7.20 4.71 -1.89
CA MET A 46 6.87 4.91 -3.31
C MET A 46 6.68 6.36 -3.73
N PHE A 47 6.36 7.27 -2.80
CA PHE A 47 5.94 8.65 -3.15
C PHE A 47 6.71 9.76 -2.44
N ALA A 48 7.40 9.48 -1.33
CA ALA A 48 8.20 10.51 -0.68
C ALA A 48 9.41 10.91 -1.54
N GLU A 49 9.99 12.07 -1.25
CA GLU A 49 11.22 12.54 -1.87
C GLU A 49 12.32 11.47 -1.76
N SER A 50 12.96 11.17 -2.88
CA SER A 50 14.13 10.30 -2.89
C SER A 50 14.91 10.47 -4.19
N PRO A 51 16.21 10.10 -4.19
CA PRO A 51 17.04 10.16 -5.39
C PRO A 51 16.63 9.15 -6.47
N LEU A 52 15.74 8.19 -6.15
CA LEU A 52 15.20 7.24 -7.11
C LEU A 52 13.90 7.76 -7.72
N SER A 53 13.82 7.70 -9.05
CA SER A 53 12.59 7.96 -9.79
C SER A 53 11.51 6.95 -9.44
N ARG A 54 10.25 7.31 -9.71
CA ARG A 54 9.11 6.42 -9.46
C ARG A 54 9.27 5.09 -10.22
N GLN A 55 9.70 5.15 -11.47
CA GLN A 55 9.94 3.98 -12.31
C GLN A 55 11.05 3.08 -11.74
N GLN A 56 12.13 3.66 -11.19
CA GLN A 56 13.19 2.87 -10.55
C GLN A 56 12.68 2.13 -9.30
N ARG A 57 11.82 2.78 -8.50
CA ARG A 57 11.23 2.13 -7.32
C ARG A 57 10.30 0.99 -7.69
N GLU A 58 9.47 1.18 -8.73
CA GLU A 58 8.63 0.10 -9.28
C GLU A 58 9.47 -1.05 -9.86
N MET A 59 10.57 -0.73 -10.57
CA MET A 59 11.50 -1.75 -11.08
C MET A 59 12.09 -2.60 -9.95
N LEU A 60 12.51 -1.98 -8.85
CA LEU A 60 12.99 -2.70 -7.66
C LEU A 60 11.89 -3.58 -7.06
N ALA A 61 10.67 -3.06 -6.93
CA ALA A 61 9.52 -3.82 -6.42
C ALA A 61 9.24 -5.06 -7.29
N VAL A 62 9.25 -4.92 -8.63
CA VAL A 62 9.03 -6.01 -9.58
C VAL A 62 10.15 -7.06 -9.53
N ILE A 63 11.42 -6.64 -9.54
CA ILE A 63 12.56 -7.56 -9.50
C ILE A 63 12.58 -8.35 -8.19
N VAL A 64 12.40 -7.67 -7.05
CA VAL A 64 12.34 -8.34 -5.74
C VAL A 64 11.16 -9.31 -5.66
N SER A 65 10.01 -8.95 -6.21
CA SER A 65 8.84 -9.84 -6.26
C SER A 65 9.10 -11.07 -7.13
N ASN A 66 9.74 -10.88 -8.29
CA ASN A 66 10.11 -11.98 -9.19
C ASN A 66 11.10 -12.96 -8.53
N VAL A 67 12.15 -12.43 -7.89
CA VAL A 67 13.14 -13.24 -7.16
C VAL A 67 12.51 -14.02 -6.01
N ASN A 68 11.48 -13.46 -5.37
CA ASN A 68 10.75 -14.11 -4.28
C ASN A 68 9.56 -14.96 -4.74
N HIS A 69 9.33 -15.10 -6.05
CA HIS A 69 8.14 -15.78 -6.59
C HIS A 69 6.82 -15.24 -6.02
N CYS A 70 6.74 -13.93 -5.83
CA CYS A 70 5.55 -13.23 -5.35
C CYS A 70 4.65 -12.85 -6.53
N GLU A 71 3.56 -13.61 -6.71
CA GLU A 71 2.66 -13.51 -7.88
C GLU A 71 1.64 -12.36 -7.81
N TYR A 72 1.27 -11.94 -6.60
CA TYR A 72 0.28 -10.87 -6.38
C TYR A 72 0.80 -9.49 -6.83
#